data_AF-A0A2L2SVP4-F1
#
_entry.id   AF-A0A2L2SVP4-F1
#
_cell.length_a   1.000
_cell.length_b   1.000
_cell.length_c   1.000
_cell.angle_alpha   90.00
_cell.angle_beta   90.00
_cell.angle_gamma   90.00
#
_symmetry.space_group_name_H-M   'P 1'
#
loop_
_entity.id
_entity.type
_entity.pdbx_description
1 polymer ?
#
loop_
_entity_poly.entity_id
_entity_poly.type
_entity_poly.pdbx_seq_one_letter_code
_entity_poly.pdbx_strand_id
1 'polypeptide(L)'
;MTANTFAILSAVVAVSAVPAQSFGAEMLQVRAVPTSVDGICGAFNGSASCLGTGYGNCCSQFGYCGKSDLHCGTGCQTGFGSCGNTIDNSGAPIAQSTCNKACAGDPATNCGGPNALSLFYLL
;
A
#
# COMPACT_ATOMS: atom_id res chain seq x y z
N MET A 1 -38.48 35.26 4.01
CA MET A 1 -39.31 34.06 4.21
C MET A 1 -38.61 33.23 5.26
N THR A 2 -39.11 33.27 6.49
CA THR A 2 -38.61 32.50 7.62
C THR A 2 -38.83 31.00 7.37
N ALA A 3 -37.86 30.17 7.72
CA ALA A 3 -38.09 28.76 8.01
C ALA A 3 -37.17 28.34 9.15
N ASN A 4 -37.83 27.83 10.19
CA ASN A 4 -37.33 27.44 11.49
C ASN A 4 -36.72 26.03 11.46
N THR A 5 -35.93 25.75 12.49
CA THR A 5 -35.17 24.53 12.76
C THR A 5 -36.02 23.29 13.13
N PHE A 6 -35.37 22.11 12.96
CA PHE A 6 -35.49 20.81 13.65
C PHE A 6 -36.30 19.65 13.03
N ALA A 7 -35.55 18.67 12.45
CA ALA A 7 -35.63 17.24 12.80
C ALA A 7 -34.39 16.44 12.30
N ILE A 8 -33.47 16.19 13.24
CA ILE A 8 -32.65 14.98 13.52
C ILE A 8 -32.33 13.85 12.50
N LEU A 9 -31.05 13.41 12.58
CA LEU A 9 -30.45 12.06 12.38
C LEU A 9 -30.37 11.51 10.93
N SER A 10 -29.23 11.31 10.25
CA SER A 10 -27.81 11.22 10.63
C SER A 10 -26.96 11.91 9.56
N ALA A 11 -25.95 12.63 10.02
CA ALA A 11 -25.14 13.56 9.25
C ALA A 11 -24.34 12.89 8.12
N VAL A 12 -24.48 13.47 6.94
CA VAL A 12 -23.39 13.61 5.98
C VAL A 12 -22.20 14.26 6.68
N VAL A 13 -21.13 13.51 6.94
CA VAL A 13 -19.84 14.11 7.30
C VAL A 13 -19.02 14.22 6.02
N ALA A 14 -18.93 15.45 5.54
CA ALA A 14 -17.89 15.87 4.63
C ALA A 14 -16.52 15.47 5.22
N VAL A 15 -15.77 14.62 4.52
CA VAL A 15 -14.36 14.37 4.80
C VAL A 15 -13.59 15.57 4.29
N SER A 16 -13.61 16.65 5.07
CA SER A 16 -12.74 17.80 4.90
C SER A 16 -12.01 18.03 6.22
N ALA A 17 -10.71 17.72 6.20
CA ALA A 17 -9.71 18.15 7.16
C ALA A 17 -10.05 17.96 8.66
N VAL A 18 -9.95 16.72 9.15
CA VAL A 18 -9.69 16.52 10.58
C VAL A 18 -8.20 16.77 10.85
N PRO A 19 -7.83 17.63 11.82
CA PRO A 19 -6.44 17.77 12.25
C PRO A 19 -5.97 16.42 12.80
N ALA A 20 -4.67 16.13 12.72
CA ALA A 20 -4.08 14.94 13.32
C ALA A 20 -4.38 14.92 14.83
N GLN A 21 -5.45 14.23 15.22
CA GLN A 21 -5.85 14.10 16.60
C GLN A 21 -5.00 12.97 17.17
N SER A 22 -4.28 13.28 18.23
CA SER A 22 -3.52 12.34 19.05
C SER A 22 -4.48 11.33 19.66
N PHE A 23 -4.76 10.26 18.92
CA PHE A 23 -5.39 9.07 19.45
C PHE A 23 -4.35 8.41 20.37
N GLY A 24 -4.68 8.34 21.66
CA GLY A 24 -3.89 7.58 22.63
C GLY A 24 -3.63 6.16 22.12
N ALA A 25 -2.49 5.61 22.52
CA ALA A 25 -1.83 4.42 21.98
C ALA A 25 -2.60 3.08 22.08
N GLU A 26 -3.92 3.08 22.19
CA GLU A 26 -4.69 1.90 22.62
C GLU A 26 -5.86 1.53 21.69
N MET A 27 -6.11 2.23 20.58
CA MET A 27 -7.19 1.84 19.63
C MET A 27 -6.88 2.10 18.13
N LEU A 28 -5.84 1.43 17.58
CA LEU A 28 -5.57 1.37 16.13
C LEU A 28 -5.45 -0.10 15.67
N GLN A 29 -6.54 -0.71 15.20
CA GLN A 29 -6.51 -2.05 14.58
C GLN A 29 -7.20 -2.09 13.20
N VAL A 30 -7.09 -1.00 12.43
CA VAL A 30 -6.72 -1.21 11.02
C VAL A 30 -5.21 -1.44 11.10
N ARG A 31 -4.77 -2.70 10.97
CA ARG A 31 -3.39 -3.11 11.27
C ARG A 31 -2.39 -2.38 10.36
N ALA A 32 -1.99 -1.18 10.75
CA ALA A 32 -0.93 -0.44 10.09
C ALA A 32 0.36 -1.17 10.43
N VAL A 33 0.87 -1.94 9.46
CA VAL A 33 2.14 -2.66 9.58
C VAL A 33 3.25 -1.60 9.66
N PRO A 34 3.98 -1.46 10.80
CA PRO A 34 5.01 -0.44 10.93
C PRO A 34 6.08 -0.58 9.86
N THR A 35 6.69 0.51 9.41
CA THR A 35 7.80 0.46 8.45
C THR A 35 9.09 0.02 9.14
N SER A 36 9.85 -0.86 8.51
CA SER A 36 11.15 -1.31 9.01
C SER A 36 12.17 -0.17 9.04
N VAL A 37 12.92 -0.08 10.14
CA VAL A 37 13.95 0.96 10.37
C VAL A 37 15.37 0.40 10.43
N ASP A 38 15.50 -0.91 10.51
CA ASP A 38 16.75 -1.66 10.69
C ASP A 38 16.95 -2.74 9.62
N GLY A 39 16.01 -2.85 8.67
CA GLY A 39 16.01 -3.88 7.63
C GLY A 39 15.42 -5.22 8.08
N ILE A 40 14.84 -5.28 9.28
CA ILE A 40 14.15 -6.46 9.79
C ILE A 40 12.64 -6.35 9.53
N CYS A 41 11.99 -7.46 9.22
CA CYS A 41 10.57 -7.51 8.87
C CYS A 41 9.88 -8.81 9.31
N GLY A 42 8.57 -8.85 9.18
CA GLY A 42 7.76 -10.06 9.37
C GLY A 42 7.08 -10.13 10.72
N ALA A 43 6.14 -11.08 10.84
CA ALA A 43 5.28 -11.22 12.02
C ALA A 43 6.07 -11.44 13.33
N PHE A 44 7.19 -12.14 13.24
CA PHE A 44 8.01 -12.52 14.38
C PHE A 44 9.08 -11.48 14.74
N ASN A 45 9.27 -10.46 13.90
CA ASN A 45 10.27 -9.41 14.12
C ASN A 45 9.64 -8.02 14.12
N GLY A 46 8.90 -7.71 15.19
CA GLY A 46 8.28 -6.40 15.36
C GLY A 46 7.12 -6.10 14.40
N SER A 47 6.67 -7.10 13.62
CA SER A 47 5.60 -6.94 12.64
C SER A 47 5.86 -5.81 11.63
N ALA A 48 7.12 -5.58 11.26
CA ALA A 48 7.51 -4.49 10.37
C ALA A 48 7.43 -4.87 8.88
N SER A 49 7.14 -3.88 8.05
CA SER A 49 7.04 -3.94 6.60
C SER A 49 8.27 -3.34 5.93
N CYS A 50 8.70 -3.94 4.83
CA CYS A 50 9.76 -3.39 4.00
C CYS A 50 9.26 -2.32 3.01
N LEU A 51 7.94 -2.18 2.84
CA LEU A 51 7.37 -1.26 1.84
C LEU A 51 7.81 0.18 2.09
N GLY A 52 8.31 0.84 1.05
CA GLY A 52 8.76 2.24 1.11
C GLY A 52 10.12 2.43 1.78
N THR A 53 10.84 1.35 2.09
CA THR A 53 12.19 1.43 2.69
C THR A 53 13.31 1.35 1.64
N GLY A 54 14.48 1.87 2.01
CA GLY A 54 15.70 1.76 1.20
C GLY A 54 16.28 0.34 1.13
N TYR A 55 15.92 -0.55 2.06
CA TYR A 55 16.48 -1.91 2.16
C TYR A 55 15.95 -2.86 1.08
N GLY A 56 14.65 -2.76 0.82
CA GLY A 56 13.92 -3.89 0.27
C GLY A 56 12.47 -3.54 0.16
N ASN A 57 11.73 -4.03 -0.84
CA ASN A 57 10.26 -4.02 -0.74
C ASN A 57 9.75 -5.40 -0.32
N CYS A 58 10.62 -6.41 -0.34
CA CYS A 58 10.28 -7.78 -0.05
C CYS A 58 10.74 -8.15 1.35
N CYS A 59 9.92 -8.91 2.06
CA CYS A 59 10.27 -9.47 3.34
C CYS A 59 10.56 -10.95 3.19
N SER A 60 11.80 -11.38 3.38
CA SER A 60 12.20 -12.79 3.21
C SER A 60 11.53 -13.70 4.24
N GLN A 61 11.53 -15.02 3.99
CA GLN A 61 11.10 -16.00 5.00
C GLN A 61 11.90 -15.92 6.32
N PHE A 62 13.12 -15.37 6.24
CA PHE A 62 14.02 -15.22 7.38
C PHE A 62 13.82 -13.88 8.11
N GLY A 63 12.90 -13.03 7.64
CA GLY A 63 12.55 -11.78 8.29
C GLY A 63 13.50 -10.63 7.99
N TYR A 64 14.08 -10.61 6.79
CA TYR A 64 14.95 -9.53 6.33
C TYR A 64 14.36 -8.84 5.10
N CYS A 65 14.53 -7.52 5.04
CA CYS A 65 14.17 -6.71 3.89
C CYS A 65 15.21 -6.83 2.78
N GLY A 66 14.75 -7.05 1.54
CA GLY A 66 15.62 -7.02 0.38
C GLY A 66 14.89 -6.85 -0.95
N LYS A 67 15.67 -6.90 -2.03
CA LYS A 67 15.21 -6.79 -3.43
C LYS A 67 15.57 -8.02 -4.28
N SER A 68 16.42 -8.91 -3.77
CA SER A 68 16.87 -10.10 -4.53
C SER A 68 15.84 -11.22 -4.50
N ASP A 69 15.96 -12.18 -5.42
CA ASP A 69 15.07 -13.35 -5.50
C ASP A 69 15.03 -14.15 -4.19
N LEU A 70 16.11 -14.16 -3.40
CA LEU A 70 16.13 -14.79 -2.07
C LEU A 70 15.23 -14.09 -1.05
N HIS A 71 14.93 -12.80 -1.25
CA HIS A 71 14.04 -12.03 -0.38
C HIS A 71 12.61 -12.00 -0.90
N CYS A 72 12.47 -11.94 -2.22
CA CYS A 72 11.21 -11.68 -2.91
C CYS A 72 10.55 -12.95 -3.46
N GLY A 73 11.31 -14.03 -3.66
CA GLY A 73 10.84 -15.30 -4.19
C GLY A 73 10.16 -16.18 -3.14
N THR A 74 10.44 -17.48 -3.21
CA THR A 74 9.80 -18.49 -2.34
C THR A 74 9.96 -18.14 -0.86
N GLY A 75 8.83 -18.16 -0.13
CA GLY A 75 8.81 -17.89 1.30
C GLY A 75 8.75 -16.40 1.67
N CYS A 76 8.70 -15.48 0.70
CA CYS A 76 8.47 -14.07 0.98
C CYS A 76 7.14 -13.84 1.73
N GLN A 77 7.17 -12.99 2.75
CA GLN A 77 6.05 -12.69 3.64
C GLN A 77 5.19 -11.55 3.08
N THR A 78 4.14 -11.88 2.32
CA THR A 78 3.26 -10.92 1.63
C THR A 78 2.53 -9.93 2.54
N GLY A 79 2.37 -10.26 3.83
CA GLY A 79 1.82 -9.34 4.83
C GLY A 79 2.78 -8.21 5.24
N PHE A 80 4.06 -8.30 4.85
CA PHE A 80 5.15 -7.42 5.28
C PHE A 80 6.04 -6.95 4.11
N GLY A 81 5.65 -7.24 2.87
CA GLY A 81 6.38 -6.82 1.68
C GLY A 81 5.68 -7.22 0.38
N SER A 82 6.19 -6.71 -0.74
CA SER A 82 5.79 -7.12 -2.10
C SER A 82 6.61 -8.32 -2.52
N CYS A 83 5.96 -9.48 -2.68
CA CYS A 83 6.60 -10.71 -3.08
C CYS A 83 6.46 -10.95 -4.59
N GLY A 84 7.44 -11.61 -5.18
CA GLY A 84 7.58 -11.87 -6.61
C GLY A 84 8.60 -10.94 -7.27
N ASN A 85 9.35 -11.51 -8.21
CA ASN A 85 10.32 -10.80 -9.08
C ASN A 85 9.91 -10.91 -10.55
N THR A 86 8.82 -11.62 -10.79
CA THR A 86 8.28 -11.96 -12.10
C THR A 86 6.81 -11.58 -12.12
N ILE A 87 6.34 -11.12 -13.27
CA ILE A 87 4.92 -11.06 -13.54
C ILE A 87 4.53 -12.45 -14.03
N ASP A 88 4.03 -13.27 -13.10
CA ASP A 88 3.55 -14.62 -13.44
C ASP A 88 2.24 -14.57 -14.24
N ASN A 89 1.77 -15.72 -14.73
CA ASN A 89 0.55 -15.86 -15.54
C ASN A 89 0.58 -15.15 -16.90
N SER A 90 1.67 -15.35 -17.65
CA SER A 90 1.82 -14.85 -19.04
C SER A 90 1.74 -13.32 -19.18
N GLY A 91 2.15 -12.58 -18.14
CA GLY A 91 2.31 -11.14 -18.24
C GLY A 91 3.30 -10.79 -19.35
N ALA A 92 2.80 -10.12 -20.39
CA ALA A 92 3.62 -9.63 -21.51
C ALA A 92 3.66 -8.10 -21.47
N PRO A 93 4.74 -7.47 -21.98
CA PRO A 93 4.73 -6.03 -22.23
C PRO A 93 3.59 -5.69 -23.18
N ILE A 94 2.74 -4.76 -22.78
CA ILE A 94 1.66 -4.21 -23.63
C ILE A 94 1.91 -2.72 -23.88
N ALA A 95 1.18 -2.15 -24.83
CA ALA A 95 1.29 -0.73 -25.13
C ALA A 95 0.92 0.13 -23.91
N GLN A 96 1.69 1.20 -23.67
CA GLN A 96 1.46 2.11 -22.54
C GLN A 96 0.08 2.80 -22.61
N SER A 97 -0.51 2.91 -23.81
CA SER A 97 -1.88 3.40 -24.01
C SER A 97 -2.95 2.50 -23.38
N THR A 98 -2.65 1.23 -23.11
CA THR A 98 -3.55 0.29 -22.44
C THR A 98 -3.51 0.45 -20.90
N CYS A 99 -2.49 1.13 -20.37
CA CYS A 99 -2.43 1.56 -18.97
C CYS A 99 -3.11 2.93 -18.78
N ASN A 100 -4.41 3.01 -19.05
CA ASN A 100 -5.20 4.25 -19.07
C ASN A 100 -6.13 4.43 -17.85
N LYS A 101 -5.93 3.65 -16.78
CA LYS A 101 -6.73 3.75 -15.55
C LYS A 101 -6.08 4.73 -14.59
N ALA A 102 -6.77 5.85 -14.32
CA ALA A 102 -6.35 6.83 -13.32
C ALA A 102 -6.31 6.23 -11.90
N CYS A 103 -5.40 6.75 -11.07
CA CYS A 103 -5.29 6.40 -9.65
C CYS A 103 -6.43 7.04 -8.84
N ALA A 104 -6.93 6.33 -7.82
CA ALA A 104 -8.04 6.84 -6.98
C ALA A 104 -7.68 8.10 -6.17
N GLY A 105 -6.40 8.29 -5.84
CA GLY A 105 -5.90 9.46 -5.11
C GLY A 105 -5.27 10.55 -5.98
N ASP A 106 -5.01 10.26 -7.26
CA ASP A 106 -4.41 11.20 -8.19
C ASP A 106 -4.89 10.90 -9.63
N PRO A 107 -5.82 11.71 -10.17
CA PRO A 107 -6.34 11.48 -11.51
C PRO A 107 -5.34 11.80 -12.63
N ALA A 108 -4.23 12.48 -12.34
CA ALA A 108 -3.18 12.77 -13.32
C ALA A 108 -2.22 11.59 -13.54
N THR A 109 -2.22 10.61 -12.64
CA THR A 109 -1.35 9.44 -12.70
C THR A 109 -2.12 8.20 -13.15
N ASN A 110 -1.55 7.47 -14.11
CA ASN A 110 -2.08 6.16 -14.53
C ASN A 110 -1.56 5.06 -13.59
N CYS A 111 -2.47 4.31 -12.98
CA CYS A 111 -2.20 3.21 -12.06
C CYS A 111 -2.29 1.81 -12.72
N GLY A 112 -2.51 1.73 -14.04
CA GLY A 112 -2.64 0.47 -14.78
C GLY A 112 -3.78 0.52 -15.80
N GLY A 113 -4.39 -0.63 -16.08
CA GLY A 113 -5.50 -0.78 -17.03
C GLY A 113 -6.30 -2.07 -16.78
N PRO A 114 -7.35 -2.35 -17.58
CA PRO A 114 -8.10 -3.60 -17.47
C PRO A 114 -7.18 -4.78 -17.81
N ASN A 115 -6.71 -5.48 -16.77
CA ASN A 115 -5.68 -6.53 -16.81
C ASN A 115 -4.26 -6.03 -17.17
N ALA A 116 -3.95 -4.77 -16.88
CA ALA A 116 -2.64 -4.18 -17.13
C ALA A 116 -2.06 -3.55 -15.85
N LEU A 117 -0.80 -3.84 -15.55
CA LEU A 117 -0.07 -3.22 -14.44
C LEU A 117 1.01 -2.28 -15.00
N SER A 118 1.09 -1.07 -14.46
CA SER A 118 2.15 -0.13 -14.83
C SER A 118 3.42 -0.48 -14.03
N LEU A 119 4.44 -1.06 -14.69
CA LEU A 119 5.77 -1.25 -14.08
C LEU A 119 6.62 0.00 -14.31
N PHE A 120 7.07 0.63 -13.24
CA PHE A 120 8.04 1.70 -13.31
C PHE A 120 9.44 1.08 -13.18
N TYR A 121 10.19 1.04 -14.28
CA TYR A 121 11.61 0.70 -14.25
C TYR A 121 12.38 1.96 -13.85
N LEU A 122 13.14 1.90 -12.75
CA LEU A 122 14.09 2.96 -12.41
C LEU A 122 15.34 2.75 -13.27
N LEU A 123 15.54 3.62 -14.26
CA LEU A 123 16.75 3.70 -15.09
C LEU A 123 17.92 4.25 -14.28
#